data_AF-A0AAD8LZX5-F1
#
_entry.id   AF-A0AAD8LZX5-F1
#
_cell.length_a   1.000
_cell.length_b   1.000
_cell.length_c   1.000
_cell.angle_alpha   90.00
_cell.angle_beta   90.00
_cell.angle_gamma   90.00
#
_symmetry.space_group_name_H-M   'P 1'
#
loop_
_entity.id
_entity.type
_entity.pdbx_description
1 polymer ?
#
loop_
_entity_poly.entity_id
_entity_poly.type
_entity_poly.pdbx_seq_one_letter_code
_entity_poly.pdbx_strand_id
1 'polypeptide(L)'
;MCGNQYENRQRFVYHLDIHFLGPNYLSLAPPFPPEAEPAPSANSTNDCCNREANLESGFLIYSQDMGNACLCLQDTFKRSTGEDLNEYYPIRPDLQDDAPKSRFKHWVGMTLSERRWKAAISEDGQIDIVGVLRRIQRGGIHPSIKAAVWEFLLGCFDPNSTNVERNELRKRRREKYAALKDECHKMVSIFGSGKFITTPIVNNEGEPVEGEAGNLNGSMPENAGVTEKEVIQWKLSLSQIGLDVVRTDRTLVFYESEANQARLWEVLAVYSWVDYKIGYVQGMNDICSPMIILLEDDADAFWCYEHAMRRLRENFRTNASSMGVQSQLDTLSEIMKVVDPKLHQHLEDLDGGEYLFAFRMLMVLFRREFSFLDSLYLWEVMWAMEYNPNMFQRYEKSEEPTAEKVNNENLKQYGKFERKNVGTGSAEDRKSALAVYLVAGFLETKNKKLLQDAKGLDDVVQIMGDMTGNVDAKKALNKALKVHKKYIKAKGNSQ
;
A
#
# COMPACT_ATOMS: atom_id res chain seq x y z
N MET A 1 17.31 10.95 -27.93
CA MET A 1 17.41 9.50 -27.59
C MET A 1 16.99 9.15 -26.14
N CYS A 2 16.43 10.09 -25.33
CA CYS A 2 15.88 9.77 -24.00
C CYS A 2 14.36 9.48 -23.99
N GLY A 3 13.60 9.92 -25.01
CA GLY A 3 12.14 9.71 -25.08
C GLY A 3 11.69 8.25 -25.18
N ASN A 4 12.51 7.38 -25.79
CA ASN A 4 12.21 5.94 -25.92
C ASN A 4 12.27 5.17 -24.59
N GLN A 5 12.86 5.71 -23.51
CA GLN A 5 12.92 4.99 -22.24
C GLN A 5 11.67 5.17 -21.39
N TYR A 6 10.93 6.28 -21.53
CA TYR A 6 9.70 6.52 -20.78
C TYR A 6 8.49 5.86 -21.45
N GLU A 7 8.40 5.95 -22.79
CA GLU A 7 7.40 5.20 -23.55
C GLU A 7 7.55 3.68 -23.42
N ASN A 8 8.78 3.15 -23.32
CA ASN A 8 8.99 1.73 -23.07
C ASN A 8 8.68 1.30 -21.63
N ARG A 9 8.86 2.20 -20.63
CA ARG A 9 8.42 1.96 -19.23
C ARG A 9 6.89 1.85 -19.13
N GLN A 10 6.17 2.70 -19.86
CA GLN A 10 4.71 2.68 -19.90
C GLN A 10 4.19 1.54 -20.78
N ARG A 11 4.73 1.33 -21.98
CA ARG A 11 4.27 0.25 -22.89
C ARG A 11 4.32 -1.13 -22.26
N PHE A 12 5.30 -1.45 -21.40
CA PHE A 12 5.37 -2.79 -20.79
C PHE A 12 4.30 -3.00 -19.70
N VAL A 13 4.02 -1.99 -18.87
CA VAL A 13 2.95 -2.05 -17.86
C VAL A 13 1.57 -1.98 -18.54
N TYR A 14 1.41 -1.14 -19.56
CA TYR A 14 0.19 -1.09 -20.38
C TYR A 14 0.01 -2.36 -21.24
N HIS A 15 1.05 -2.98 -21.80
CA HIS A 15 0.90 -4.27 -22.52
C HIS A 15 0.49 -5.40 -21.56
N LEU A 16 1.00 -5.38 -20.33
CA LEU A 16 0.60 -6.31 -19.28
C LEU A 16 -0.78 -5.99 -18.69
N ASP A 17 -1.30 -4.76 -18.75
CA ASP A 17 -2.70 -4.49 -18.38
C ASP A 17 -3.68 -4.75 -19.54
N ILE A 18 -3.29 -4.50 -20.80
CA ILE A 18 -4.12 -4.64 -22.00
C ILE A 18 -4.25 -6.11 -22.44
N HIS A 19 -3.23 -6.95 -22.23
CA HIS A 19 -3.34 -8.39 -22.50
C HIS A 19 -3.93 -9.20 -21.32
N PHE A 20 -3.97 -8.65 -20.10
CA PHE A 20 -4.42 -9.38 -18.90
C PHE A 20 -5.83 -8.99 -18.42
N LEU A 21 -6.43 -7.95 -18.99
CA LEU A 21 -7.85 -7.68 -18.87
C LEU A 21 -8.50 -7.98 -20.21
N GLY A 22 -9.20 -9.11 -20.29
CA GLY A 22 -10.05 -9.41 -21.44
C GLY A 22 -11.04 -8.26 -21.74
N PRO A 23 -11.60 -8.20 -22.96
CA PRO A 23 -12.25 -7.02 -23.55
C PRO A 23 -13.48 -6.45 -22.83
N ASN A 24 -13.89 -7.01 -21.69
CA ASN A 24 -15.13 -6.67 -20.99
C ASN A 24 -15.03 -5.50 -20.00
N TYR A 25 -13.87 -4.86 -19.83
CA TYR A 25 -13.73 -3.65 -18.99
C TYR A 25 -13.73 -2.33 -19.76
N LEU A 26 -13.86 -2.35 -21.09
CA LEU A 26 -13.87 -1.15 -21.95
C LEU A 26 -15.27 -0.69 -22.40
N SER A 27 -16.35 -1.26 -21.87
CA SER A 27 -17.72 -0.96 -22.36
C SER A 27 -18.68 -0.54 -21.26
N LEU A 28 -18.37 0.51 -20.51
CA LEU A 28 -19.35 1.28 -19.73
C LEU A 28 -18.91 2.76 -19.65
N ALA A 29 -18.86 3.43 -20.80
CA ALA A 29 -18.98 4.87 -20.88
C ALA A 29 -20.18 5.17 -21.79
N PRO A 30 -21.32 5.66 -21.28
CA PRO A 30 -22.35 6.20 -22.16
C PRO A 30 -21.81 7.46 -22.85
N PRO A 31 -22.20 7.76 -24.10
CA PRO A 31 -21.75 8.96 -24.79
C PRO A 31 -22.30 10.20 -24.07
N PHE A 32 -21.42 11.16 -23.79
CA PHE A 32 -21.81 12.48 -23.28
C PHE A 32 -22.78 13.16 -24.27
N PRO A 33 -23.89 13.76 -23.80
CA PRO A 33 -24.74 14.59 -24.66
C PRO A 33 -24.01 15.90 -25.04
N PRO A 34 -24.29 16.47 -26.21
CA PRO A 34 -23.58 17.66 -26.69
C PRO A 34 -23.95 18.92 -25.89
N GLU A 35 -22.95 19.79 -25.77
CA GLU A 35 -22.96 21.08 -25.06
C GLU A 35 -24.15 21.98 -25.46
N ALA A 36 -24.83 22.53 -24.46
CA ALA A 36 -25.77 23.62 -24.63
C ALA A 36 -25.10 24.96 -24.27
N GLU A 37 -25.19 25.93 -25.18
CA GLU A 37 -24.68 27.30 -25.05
C GLU A 37 -25.23 28.07 -23.82
N PRO A 38 -24.50 29.09 -23.33
CA PRO A 38 -24.84 29.76 -22.08
C PRO A 38 -25.90 30.86 -22.28
N ALA A 39 -26.80 30.99 -21.30
CA ALA A 39 -27.70 32.14 -21.14
C ALA A 39 -27.39 32.87 -19.82
N PRO A 40 -27.68 34.19 -19.72
CA PRO A 40 -26.86 35.13 -18.95
C PRO A 40 -27.28 35.32 -17.48
N SER A 41 -26.39 36.03 -16.80
CA SER A 41 -26.34 36.49 -15.41
C SER A 41 -27.65 36.93 -14.73
N ALA A 42 -27.73 36.64 -13.44
CA ALA A 42 -28.46 37.47 -12.47
C ALA A 42 -27.74 37.48 -11.11
N ASN A 43 -27.38 38.69 -10.67
CA ASN A 43 -26.86 39.02 -9.34
C ASN A 43 -27.85 38.64 -8.23
N SER A 44 -27.33 38.15 -7.10
CA SER A 44 -27.73 38.69 -5.80
C SER A 44 -26.69 38.39 -4.72
N THR A 45 -26.31 39.46 -4.04
CA THR A 45 -25.49 39.59 -2.84
C THR A 45 -26.07 38.87 -1.62
N ASN A 46 -25.21 38.33 -0.74
CA ASN A 46 -25.14 38.79 0.66
C ASN A 46 -24.01 38.12 1.47
N ASP A 47 -23.35 38.98 2.23
CA ASP A 47 -22.32 38.83 3.25
C ASP A 47 -22.58 37.76 4.34
N CYS A 48 -21.50 37.17 4.86
CA CYS A 48 -21.18 37.27 6.30
C CYS A 48 -19.77 36.74 6.69
N CYS A 49 -18.94 37.70 7.11
CA CYS A 49 -18.06 37.72 8.29
C CYS A 49 -16.83 36.80 8.46
N ASN A 50 -15.67 37.44 8.24
CA ASN A 50 -14.46 37.48 9.08
C ASN A 50 -14.53 36.87 10.49
N ARG A 51 -13.46 36.16 10.88
CA ARG A 51 -12.86 36.27 12.23
C ARG A 51 -11.35 36.00 12.19
N GLU A 52 -10.62 37.04 12.58
CA GLU A 52 -9.18 37.07 12.83
C GLU A 52 -8.78 36.33 14.11
N ALA A 53 -7.50 35.99 14.14
CA ALA A 53 -6.76 35.31 15.20
C ALA A 53 -6.70 36.09 16.52
N ASN A 54 -6.55 35.35 17.62
CA ASN A 54 -5.83 35.81 18.80
C ASN A 54 -4.98 34.67 19.37
N LEU A 55 -3.68 34.92 19.41
CA LEU A 55 -2.66 34.19 20.16
C LEU A 55 -2.68 34.67 21.61
N GLU A 56 -2.47 33.72 22.51
CA GLU A 56 -1.83 33.80 23.84
C GLU A 56 -2.66 33.25 25.01
N SER A 57 -1.93 32.48 25.83
CA SER A 57 -2.20 31.96 27.17
C SER A 57 -3.00 30.65 27.27
N GLY A 58 -2.34 29.63 27.83
CA GLY A 58 -3.00 28.38 28.22
C GLY A 58 -2.10 27.16 28.45
N PHE A 59 -0.91 27.34 29.02
CA PHE A 59 -0.12 26.28 29.64
C PHE A 59 -1.04 25.47 30.58
N LEU A 60 -1.34 24.19 30.28
CA LEU A 60 -1.92 23.13 31.15
C LEU A 60 -2.92 22.15 30.46
N ILE A 61 -2.68 21.61 29.26
CA ILE A 61 -3.45 20.41 28.82
C ILE A 61 -2.61 19.54 27.87
N TYR A 62 -1.72 18.67 28.36
CA TYR A 62 -1.22 17.55 27.54
C TYR A 62 -0.77 16.39 28.42
N SER A 63 -1.75 15.71 29.03
CA SER A 63 -1.55 14.36 29.57
C SER A 63 -2.78 13.46 29.33
N GLN A 64 -3.63 13.80 28.35
CA GLN A 64 -4.89 13.08 28.05
C GLN A 64 -5.12 12.73 26.56
N ASP A 65 -4.20 13.04 25.64
CA ASP A 65 -4.38 12.82 24.19
C ASP A 65 -3.80 11.48 23.65
N MET A 66 -3.98 10.40 24.42
CA MET A 66 -3.93 9.03 23.88
C MET A 66 -5.31 8.35 23.95
N GLY A 67 -6.39 9.14 23.97
CA GLY A 67 -7.75 8.66 24.23
C GLY A 67 -8.87 9.08 23.28
N ASN A 68 -8.71 10.09 22.42
CA ASN A 68 -9.86 10.71 21.72
C ASN A 68 -9.70 10.88 20.19
N ALA A 69 -9.07 9.93 19.50
CA ALA A 69 -9.21 9.80 18.04
C ALA A 69 -10.21 8.67 17.71
N CYS A 70 -11.43 8.77 18.23
CA CYS A 70 -12.64 8.05 17.76
C CYS A 70 -13.85 8.46 18.65
N LEU A 71 -14.41 9.66 18.43
CA LEU A 71 -15.69 10.03 19.04
C LEU A 71 -16.57 10.79 18.03
N CYS A 72 -17.11 10.03 17.08
CA CYS A 72 -18.43 10.26 16.52
C CYS A 72 -19.12 8.90 16.46
N LEU A 73 -19.70 8.46 17.58
CA LEU A 73 -20.83 7.51 17.70
C LEU A 73 -21.02 7.20 19.20
N GLN A 74 -21.87 7.97 19.87
CA GLN A 74 -22.30 7.67 21.23
C GLN A 74 -23.40 6.60 21.23
N ASP A 75 -23.15 5.58 22.06
CA ASP A 75 -24.09 4.77 22.84
C ASP A 75 -25.32 4.16 22.17
N THR A 76 -25.22 2.86 21.85
CA THR A 76 -26.21 1.89 22.37
C THR A 76 -25.55 0.53 22.63
N PHE A 77 -25.57 0.10 23.90
CA PHE A 77 -25.13 -1.23 24.31
C PHE A 77 -26.15 -2.28 23.82
N LYS A 78 -25.94 -2.80 22.60
CA LYS A 78 -26.54 -4.06 22.13
C LYS A 78 -25.44 -5.09 21.99
N ARG A 79 -25.64 -6.27 22.60
CA ARG A 79 -24.88 -7.47 22.24
C ARG A 79 -25.19 -7.81 20.77
N SER A 80 -24.46 -7.23 19.81
CA SER A 80 -24.53 -7.61 18.41
C SER A 80 -23.27 -8.39 18.04
N THR A 81 -23.46 -9.65 17.70
CA THR A 81 -22.52 -10.39 16.85
C THR A 81 -22.59 -9.76 15.47
N GLY A 82 -21.70 -8.79 15.18
CA GLY A 82 -21.63 -8.10 13.90
C GLY A 82 -21.84 -6.59 14.04
N GLU A 83 -20.81 -5.86 14.44
CA GLU A 83 -20.66 -4.47 13.95
C GLU A 83 -20.63 -4.50 12.42
N ASP A 84 -21.41 -3.67 11.75
CA ASP A 84 -21.39 -3.65 10.28
C ASP A 84 -20.03 -3.10 9.84
N LEU A 85 -19.14 -3.97 9.37
CA LEU A 85 -17.80 -3.57 8.92
C LEU A 85 -17.87 -2.53 7.77
N ASN A 86 -19.02 -2.42 7.10
CA ASN A 86 -19.29 -1.39 6.10
C ASN A 86 -19.39 0.03 6.72
N GLU A 87 -19.61 0.16 8.02
CA GLU A 87 -19.60 1.44 8.72
C GLU A 87 -18.22 2.10 8.71
N TYR A 88 -17.15 1.29 8.81
CA TYR A 88 -15.77 1.79 8.80
C TYR A 88 -15.27 2.13 7.40
N TYR A 89 -15.75 1.42 6.38
CA TYR A 89 -15.34 1.61 4.98
C TYR A 89 -16.58 1.58 4.07
N PRO A 90 -17.39 2.64 4.09
CA PRO A 90 -18.64 2.68 3.35
C PRO A 90 -18.39 2.55 1.85
N ILE A 91 -19.16 1.66 1.22
CA ILE A 91 -19.20 1.46 -0.23
C ILE A 91 -20.28 2.37 -0.81
N ARG A 92 -19.99 2.98 -1.96
CA ARG A 92 -20.91 3.86 -2.67
C ARG A 92 -22.19 3.08 -3.03
N PRO A 93 -23.40 3.61 -2.72
CA PRO A 93 -24.65 2.88 -2.95
C PRO A 93 -24.86 2.44 -4.41
N ASP A 94 -24.42 3.25 -5.37
CA ASP A 94 -24.52 2.98 -6.81
C ASP A 94 -23.56 1.89 -7.32
N LEU A 95 -22.54 1.52 -6.53
CA LEU A 95 -21.50 0.56 -6.91
C LEU A 95 -21.44 -0.68 -6.00
N GLN A 96 -22.48 -0.90 -5.19
CA GLN A 96 -22.48 -1.96 -4.19
C GLN A 96 -22.43 -3.37 -4.80
N ASP A 97 -23.03 -3.57 -5.97
CA ASP A 97 -23.04 -4.86 -6.68
C ASP A 97 -21.70 -5.15 -7.39
N ASP A 98 -20.98 -4.10 -7.81
CA ASP A 98 -19.66 -4.20 -8.46
C ASP A 98 -18.51 -4.35 -7.45
N ALA A 99 -18.74 -3.96 -6.19
CA ALA A 99 -17.71 -3.99 -5.17
C ALA A 99 -17.40 -5.44 -4.72
N PRO A 100 -16.11 -5.85 -4.67
CA PRO A 100 -15.73 -7.14 -4.14
C PRO A 100 -16.17 -7.31 -2.68
N LYS A 101 -16.97 -8.34 -2.42
CA LYS A 101 -17.54 -8.59 -1.09
C LYS A 101 -16.45 -9.07 -0.12
N SER A 102 -16.32 -8.39 1.02
CA SER A 102 -15.35 -8.80 2.03
C SER A 102 -15.71 -10.14 2.68
N ARG A 103 -14.69 -10.98 2.88
CA ARG A 103 -14.79 -12.25 3.62
C ARG A 103 -14.23 -12.13 5.04
N PHE A 104 -13.47 -11.09 5.32
CA PHE A 104 -13.02 -10.75 6.66
C PHE A 104 -14.22 -10.55 7.60
N LYS A 105 -14.09 -11.10 8.80
CA LYS A 105 -15.05 -10.92 9.89
C LYS A 105 -14.28 -10.65 11.17
N HIS A 106 -14.73 -9.65 11.93
CA HIS A 106 -14.25 -9.46 13.28
C HIS A 106 -14.83 -10.59 14.15
N TRP A 107 -13.97 -11.25 14.93
CA TRP A 107 -14.38 -12.32 15.83
C TRP A 107 -13.95 -11.97 17.23
N VAL A 108 -14.93 -11.85 18.14
CA VAL A 108 -14.68 -11.54 19.55
C VAL A 108 -13.70 -12.58 20.13
N GLY A 109 -12.62 -12.09 20.75
CA GLY A 109 -11.57 -12.93 21.34
C GLY A 109 -10.49 -13.43 20.38
N MET A 110 -10.69 -13.27 19.06
CA MET A 110 -9.72 -13.66 18.02
C MET A 110 -9.03 -12.45 17.40
N THR A 111 -9.79 -11.45 16.96
CA THR A 111 -9.29 -10.19 16.41
C THR A 111 -8.69 -9.34 17.54
N LEU A 112 -7.62 -8.60 17.25
CA LEU A 112 -7.06 -7.62 18.20
C LEU A 112 -8.08 -6.49 18.36
N SER A 113 -8.77 -6.46 19.51
CA SER A 113 -9.73 -5.41 19.85
C SER A 113 -9.04 -4.22 20.52
N GLU A 114 -9.71 -3.07 20.52
CA GLU A 114 -9.24 -1.86 21.20
C GLU A 114 -8.89 -2.10 22.68
N ARG A 115 -9.76 -2.82 23.41
CA ARG A 115 -9.48 -3.19 24.81
C ARG A 115 -8.17 -3.97 24.95
N ARG A 116 -7.89 -4.90 24.04
CA ARG A 116 -6.67 -5.73 24.08
C ARG A 116 -5.45 -4.95 23.63
N TRP A 117 -5.63 -4.00 22.72
CA TRP A 117 -4.60 -3.04 22.32
C TRP A 117 -4.18 -2.16 23.50
N LYS A 118 -5.14 -1.49 24.16
CA LYS A 118 -4.88 -0.67 25.36
C LYS A 118 -4.20 -1.47 26.47
N ALA A 119 -4.62 -2.71 26.70
CA ALA A 119 -4.01 -3.58 27.71
C ALA A 119 -2.59 -4.09 27.34
N ALA A 120 -2.15 -3.93 26.10
CA ALA A 120 -0.79 -4.27 25.67
C ALA A 120 0.19 -3.09 25.82
N ILE A 121 -0.31 -1.90 26.16
CA ILE A 121 0.47 -0.68 26.34
C ILE A 121 0.69 -0.49 27.85
N SER A 122 1.94 -0.25 28.24
CA SER A 122 2.33 0.11 29.60
C SER A 122 1.99 1.58 29.93
N GLU A 123 2.15 1.97 31.19
CA GLU A 123 1.85 3.32 31.65
C GLU A 123 2.68 4.40 30.92
N ASP A 124 3.97 4.13 30.69
CA ASP A 124 4.86 5.05 29.97
C ASP A 124 4.70 4.98 28.44
N GLY A 125 3.99 3.98 27.93
CA GLY A 125 3.65 3.83 26.52
C GLY A 125 4.39 2.73 25.75
N GLN A 126 5.28 1.95 26.36
CA GLN A 126 5.88 0.80 25.67
C GLN A 126 4.84 -0.30 25.42
N ILE A 127 5.03 -1.08 24.35
CA ILE A 127 4.05 -2.06 23.85
C ILE A 127 4.59 -3.48 23.98
N ASP A 128 3.77 -4.41 24.50
CA ASP A 128 3.98 -5.86 24.35
C ASP A 128 3.75 -6.27 22.88
N ILE A 129 4.73 -5.97 22.04
CA ILE A 129 4.67 -6.27 20.60
C ILE A 129 4.52 -7.78 20.36
N VAL A 130 5.09 -8.63 21.21
CA VAL A 130 4.98 -10.09 21.08
C VAL A 130 3.54 -10.56 21.30
N GLY A 131 2.86 -10.00 22.30
CA GLY A 131 1.42 -10.22 22.53
C GLY A 131 0.57 -9.75 21.36
N VAL A 132 0.83 -8.54 20.88
CA VAL A 132 0.13 -7.90 19.76
C VAL A 132 0.27 -8.71 18.48
N LEU A 133 1.50 -9.05 18.06
CA LEU A 133 1.77 -9.86 16.86
C LEU A 133 1.05 -11.21 16.90
N ARG A 134 1.06 -11.89 18.06
CA ARG A 134 0.35 -13.18 18.22
C ARG A 134 -1.15 -13.05 18.04
N ARG A 135 -1.75 -11.90 18.38
CA ARG A 135 -3.18 -11.66 18.20
C ARG A 135 -3.52 -11.31 16.76
N ILE A 136 -2.73 -10.44 16.14
CA ILE A 136 -2.88 -10.11 14.72
C ILE A 136 -2.81 -11.39 13.87
N GLN A 137 -1.83 -12.26 14.12
CA GLN A 137 -1.70 -13.55 13.42
C GLN A 137 -2.89 -14.52 13.60
N ARG A 138 -3.75 -14.33 14.61
CA ARG A 138 -4.92 -15.19 14.86
C ARG A 138 -6.18 -14.70 14.13
N GLY A 139 -6.38 -13.38 14.07
CA GLY A 139 -7.65 -12.80 13.65
C GLY A 139 -7.60 -11.37 13.11
N GLY A 140 -6.41 -10.84 12.80
CA GLY A 140 -6.23 -9.48 12.27
C GLY A 140 -6.47 -8.40 13.32
N ILE A 141 -6.65 -7.16 12.84
CA ILE A 141 -6.84 -5.97 13.65
C ILE A 141 -8.27 -5.44 13.49
N HIS A 142 -8.88 -5.01 14.59
CA HIS A 142 -10.18 -4.34 14.56
C HIS A 142 -10.08 -2.99 13.81
N PRO A 143 -11.01 -2.64 12.90
CA PRO A 143 -10.96 -1.40 12.12
C PRO A 143 -10.63 -0.14 12.92
N SER A 144 -11.28 0.04 14.08
CA SER A 144 -11.12 1.23 14.94
C SER A 144 -9.70 1.50 15.46
N ILE A 145 -8.79 0.51 15.41
CA ILE A 145 -7.41 0.68 15.89
C ILE A 145 -6.36 0.39 14.82
N LYS A 146 -6.75 0.18 13.55
CA LYS A 146 -5.79 -0.15 12.48
C LYS A 146 -4.71 0.91 12.34
N ALA A 147 -5.10 2.19 12.28
CA ALA A 147 -4.18 3.31 12.14
C ALA A 147 -3.06 3.28 13.20
N ALA A 148 -3.43 3.25 14.48
CA ALA A 148 -2.48 3.23 15.59
C ALA A 148 -1.58 1.99 15.59
N VAL A 149 -2.11 0.81 15.23
CA VAL A 149 -1.31 -0.43 15.22
C VAL A 149 -0.37 -0.49 14.01
N TRP A 150 -0.79 0.05 12.86
CA TRP A 150 -0.01 0.07 11.63
C TRP A 150 1.29 0.88 11.78
N GLU A 151 1.27 1.98 12.54
CA GLU A 151 2.48 2.74 12.85
C GLU A 151 3.57 1.88 13.51
N PHE A 152 3.21 0.86 14.31
CA PHE A 152 4.18 -0.07 14.89
C PHE A 152 4.54 -1.23 13.94
N LEU A 153 3.57 -1.76 13.20
CA LEU A 153 3.81 -2.86 12.24
C LEU A 153 4.73 -2.47 11.10
N LEU A 154 4.63 -1.22 10.64
CA LEU A 154 5.46 -0.63 9.61
C LEU A 154 6.76 -0.03 10.17
N GLY A 155 6.98 -0.12 11.48
CA GLY A 155 8.20 0.38 12.11
C GLY A 155 8.32 1.90 12.11
N CYS A 156 7.21 2.63 12.07
CA CYS A 156 7.20 4.07 12.29
C CYS A 156 7.54 4.38 13.75
N PHE A 157 7.18 3.51 14.69
CA PHE A 157 7.55 3.63 16.11
C PHE A 157 8.26 2.38 16.64
N ASP A 158 9.22 2.60 17.53
CA ASP A 158 9.82 1.53 18.34
C ASP A 158 8.81 1.05 19.38
N PRO A 159 8.50 -0.25 19.48
CA PRO A 159 7.65 -0.76 20.55
C PRO A 159 8.15 -0.45 21.98
N ASN A 160 9.45 -0.21 22.15
CA ASN A 160 10.06 0.13 23.44
C ASN A 160 10.06 1.65 23.73
N SER A 161 9.59 2.47 22.80
CA SER A 161 9.46 3.92 23.00
C SER A 161 8.35 4.27 23.98
N THR A 162 8.52 5.39 24.67
CA THR A 162 7.50 6.03 25.50
C THR A 162 6.53 6.87 24.67
N ASN A 163 5.43 7.30 25.27
CA ASN A 163 4.48 8.23 24.63
C ASN A 163 5.14 9.58 24.27
N VAL A 164 6.03 10.08 25.13
CA VAL A 164 6.72 11.36 24.94
C VAL A 164 7.66 11.26 23.73
N GLU A 165 8.50 10.23 23.67
CA GLU A 165 9.42 10.01 22.55
C GLU A 165 8.69 9.87 21.21
N ARG A 166 7.54 9.18 21.18
CA ARG A 166 6.73 9.07 19.96
C ARG A 166 6.12 10.39 19.54
N ASN A 167 5.61 11.19 20.48
CA ASN A 167 5.04 12.49 20.17
C ASN A 167 6.10 13.45 19.62
N GLU A 168 7.31 13.44 20.19
CA GLU A 168 8.45 14.20 19.67
C GLU A 168 8.87 13.72 18.28
N LEU A 169 8.97 12.41 18.07
CA LEU A 169 9.29 11.85 16.76
C LEU A 169 8.25 12.24 15.71
N ARG A 170 6.96 12.12 16.05
CA ARG A 170 5.84 12.52 15.18
C ARG A 170 5.92 14.00 14.83
N LYS A 171 6.15 14.88 15.80
CA LYS A 171 6.32 16.31 15.57
C LYS A 171 7.46 16.58 14.57
N ARG A 172 8.65 16.01 14.81
CA ARG A 172 9.80 16.17 13.90
C ARG A 172 9.51 15.66 12.49
N ARG A 173 8.77 14.54 12.38
CA ARG A 173 8.39 13.94 11.09
C ARG A 173 7.36 14.78 10.33
N ARG A 174 6.40 15.38 11.03
CA ARG A 174 5.45 16.34 10.47
C ARG A 174 6.14 17.59 9.95
N GLU A 175 7.09 18.14 10.72
CA GLU A 175 7.95 19.27 10.28
C GLU A 175 8.77 18.91 9.03
N LYS A 176 9.36 17.71 8.98
CA LYS A 176 10.08 17.22 7.79
C LYS A 176 9.18 17.09 6.57
N TYR A 177 7.99 16.50 6.73
CA TYR A 177 7.04 16.37 5.63
C TYR A 177 6.56 17.73 5.14
N ALA A 178 6.28 18.68 6.03
CA ALA A 178 5.93 20.04 5.67
C ALA A 178 7.04 20.70 4.83
N ALA A 179 8.31 20.56 5.24
CA ALA A 179 9.43 21.09 4.46
C ALA A 179 9.56 20.45 3.06
N LEU A 180 9.32 19.14 2.94
CA LEU A 180 9.28 18.44 1.64
C LEU A 180 8.13 18.94 0.77
N LYS A 181 6.94 19.13 1.37
CA LYS A 181 5.77 19.67 0.68
C LYS A 181 6.00 21.10 0.21
N ASP A 182 6.66 21.94 1.01
CA ASP A 182 7.03 23.30 0.64
C ASP A 182 8.05 23.32 -0.51
N GLU A 183 8.97 22.37 -0.55
CA GLU A 183 9.88 22.19 -1.69
C GLU A 183 9.11 21.84 -2.97
N CYS A 184 8.17 20.89 -2.89
CA CYS A 184 7.28 20.55 -4.01
C CYS A 184 6.42 21.76 -4.44
N HIS A 185 5.90 22.54 -3.49
CA HIS A 185 5.10 23.73 -3.74
C HIS A 185 5.89 24.82 -4.49
N LYS A 186 7.16 25.03 -4.15
CA LYS A 186 8.04 25.95 -4.89
C LYS A 186 8.20 25.56 -6.35
N MET A 187 8.25 24.26 -6.65
CA MET A 187 8.38 23.76 -8.01
C MET A 187 7.06 23.73 -8.78
N VAL A 188 5.94 23.46 -8.09
CA VAL A 188 4.60 23.41 -8.65
C VAL A 188 3.61 23.97 -7.62
N SER A 189 2.98 25.10 -7.91
CA SER A 189 2.20 25.88 -6.93
C SER A 189 0.89 25.23 -6.46
N ILE A 190 0.43 24.14 -7.10
CA ILE A 190 -0.82 23.46 -6.72
C ILE A 190 -0.74 22.73 -5.38
N PHE A 191 0.45 22.36 -4.91
CA PHE A 191 0.61 21.66 -3.62
C PHE A 191 0.05 22.50 -2.47
N GLY A 192 -0.76 21.90 -1.61
CA GLY A 192 -1.43 22.55 -0.48
C GLY A 192 -2.78 23.19 -0.82
N SER A 193 -3.20 23.18 -2.09
CA SER A 193 -4.48 23.79 -2.51
C SER A 193 -5.71 22.91 -2.28
N GLY A 194 -5.52 21.63 -1.95
CA GLY A 194 -6.62 20.65 -1.89
C GLY A 194 -7.11 20.20 -3.27
N LYS A 195 -6.37 20.51 -4.34
CA LYS A 195 -6.61 20.08 -5.72
C LYS A 195 -5.43 19.27 -6.25
N PHE A 196 -5.66 18.59 -7.37
CA PHE A 196 -4.63 17.84 -8.09
C PHE A 196 -4.77 18.02 -9.60
N ILE A 197 -3.73 17.62 -10.34
CA ILE A 197 -3.71 17.72 -11.80
C ILE A 197 -3.78 16.36 -12.47
N THR A 198 -4.53 16.29 -13.57
CA THR A 198 -4.56 15.15 -14.49
C THR A 198 -3.94 15.47 -15.85
N THR A 199 -3.66 16.75 -16.11
CA THR A 199 -3.04 17.24 -17.35
C THR A 199 -1.54 17.50 -17.15
N PRO A 200 -0.70 17.21 -18.16
CA PRO A 200 0.72 17.53 -18.09
C PRO A 200 0.96 19.03 -17.93
N ILE A 201 1.89 19.40 -17.03
CA ILE A 201 2.29 20.80 -16.79
C ILE A 201 3.54 21.21 -17.58
N VAL A 202 4.32 20.23 -18.06
CA VAL A 202 5.51 20.42 -18.88
C VAL A 202 5.52 19.39 -20.02
N ASN A 203 6.21 19.73 -21.12
CA ASN A 203 6.52 18.79 -22.20
C ASN A 203 7.77 17.95 -21.88
N ASN A 204 8.18 17.07 -22.81
CA ASN A 204 9.34 16.19 -22.62
C ASN A 204 10.67 16.96 -22.55
N GLU A 205 10.68 18.18 -23.08
CA GLU A 205 11.80 19.11 -23.08
C GLU A 205 11.88 19.94 -21.79
N GLY A 206 10.86 19.87 -20.93
CA GLY A 206 10.78 20.59 -19.66
C GLY A 206 10.14 21.98 -19.76
N GLU A 207 9.64 22.36 -20.94
CA GLU A 207 8.97 23.63 -21.17
C GLU A 207 7.51 23.56 -20.69
N PRO A 208 6.95 24.64 -20.12
CA PRO A 208 5.56 24.69 -19.72
C PRO A 208 4.59 24.42 -20.88
N VAL A 209 3.55 23.61 -20.65
CA VAL A 209 2.47 23.41 -21.63
C VAL A 209 1.56 24.64 -21.68
N GLU A 210 1.03 24.98 -22.85
CA GLU A 210 0.07 26.09 -22.99
C GLU A 210 -1.20 25.88 -22.14
N GLY A 211 -1.68 26.95 -21.50
CA GLY A 211 -2.91 26.95 -20.70
C GLY A 211 -2.69 27.03 -19.20
N GLU A 212 -3.77 26.86 -18.43
CA GLU A 212 -3.77 27.03 -16.97
C GLU A 212 -2.80 26.10 -16.24
N ALA A 213 -2.60 24.88 -16.77
CA ALA A 213 -1.68 23.91 -16.20
C ALA A 213 -0.21 24.37 -16.27
N GLY A 214 0.19 25.04 -17.36
CA GLY A 214 1.55 25.59 -17.53
C GLY A 214 1.89 26.66 -16.50
N ASN A 215 0.89 27.44 -16.07
CA ASN A 215 1.02 28.52 -15.09
C ASN A 215 1.32 28.00 -13.67
N LEU A 216 1.15 26.70 -13.42
CA LEU A 216 1.46 26.09 -12.13
C LEU A 216 2.96 25.93 -11.89
N ASN A 217 3.79 26.04 -12.94
CA ASN A 217 5.23 25.90 -12.82
C ASN A 217 5.84 27.01 -11.97
N GLY A 218 6.61 26.61 -10.96
CA GLY A 218 7.39 27.50 -10.11
C GLY A 218 8.91 27.38 -10.32
N SER A 219 9.66 27.81 -9.31
CA SER A 219 11.12 27.88 -9.35
C SER A 219 11.79 26.52 -9.12
N MET A 220 13.06 26.41 -9.55
CA MET A 220 13.88 25.23 -9.26
C MET A 220 14.25 25.15 -7.78
N PRO A 221 14.43 23.93 -7.24
CA PRO A 221 14.89 23.75 -5.87
C PRO A 221 16.34 24.24 -5.74
N GLU A 222 16.66 24.89 -4.62
CA GLU A 222 18.00 25.45 -4.32
C GLU A 222 19.05 24.36 -3.96
N ASN A 223 18.66 23.08 -4.01
CA ASN A 223 19.46 21.96 -3.50
C ASN A 223 20.58 21.55 -4.48
N ALA A 224 21.84 21.57 -4.02
CA ALA A 224 23.05 21.36 -4.82
C ALA A 224 23.26 19.93 -5.39
N GLY A 225 22.31 19.01 -5.23
CA GLY A 225 22.44 17.59 -5.60
C GLY A 225 21.43 17.07 -6.62
N VAL A 226 20.43 17.86 -7.01
CA VAL A 226 19.36 17.42 -7.91
C VAL A 226 19.52 18.07 -9.28
N THR A 227 19.40 17.28 -10.33
CA THR A 227 19.53 17.73 -11.72
C THR A 227 18.20 18.26 -12.24
N GLU A 228 18.26 19.23 -13.16
CA GLU A 228 17.08 19.74 -13.87
C GLU A 228 16.26 18.61 -14.52
N LYS A 229 16.94 17.58 -15.03
CA LYS A 229 16.32 16.38 -15.59
C LYS A 229 15.45 15.63 -14.59
N GLU A 230 15.87 15.53 -13.33
CA GLU A 230 15.09 14.86 -12.28
C GLU A 230 13.84 15.67 -11.94
N VAL A 231 13.93 17.01 -11.92
CA VAL A 231 12.78 17.90 -11.72
C VAL A 231 11.78 17.75 -12.87
N ILE A 232 12.23 17.83 -14.12
CA ILE A 232 11.38 17.65 -15.30
C ILE A 232 10.71 16.28 -15.24
N GLN A 233 11.49 15.24 -14.90
CA GLN A 233 10.97 13.88 -14.85
C GLN A 233 9.88 13.71 -13.79
N TRP A 234 10.06 14.33 -12.63
CA TRP A 234 9.07 14.36 -11.57
C TRP A 234 7.81 15.12 -12.01
N LYS A 235 7.95 16.31 -12.59
CA LYS A 235 6.83 17.11 -13.13
C LYS A 235 6.01 16.35 -14.17
N LEU A 236 6.66 15.62 -15.07
CA LEU A 236 6.00 14.75 -16.06
C LEU A 236 5.19 13.62 -15.41
N SER A 237 5.58 13.16 -14.22
CA SER A 237 4.87 12.08 -13.53
C SER A 237 3.57 12.54 -12.84
N LEU A 238 3.42 13.84 -12.55
CA LEU A 238 2.33 14.36 -11.73
C LEU A 238 0.94 14.17 -12.35
N SER A 239 0.82 14.33 -13.66
CA SER A 239 -0.43 14.08 -14.39
C SER A 239 -0.80 12.60 -14.36
N GLN A 240 0.19 11.69 -14.49
CA GLN A 240 -0.02 10.25 -14.36
C GLN A 240 -0.48 9.87 -12.96
N ILE A 241 0.09 10.48 -11.90
CA ILE A 241 -0.39 10.29 -10.53
C ILE A 241 -1.86 10.70 -10.44
N GLY A 242 -2.23 11.87 -10.97
CA GLY A 242 -3.62 12.32 -10.94
C GLY A 242 -4.59 11.40 -11.68
N LEU A 243 -4.19 10.92 -12.87
CA LEU A 243 -4.96 9.94 -13.61
C LEU A 243 -5.17 8.66 -12.79
N ASP A 244 -4.14 8.18 -12.09
CA ASP A 244 -4.22 7.00 -11.23
C ASP A 244 -5.10 7.22 -9.98
N VAL A 245 -5.01 8.40 -9.37
CA VAL A 245 -5.83 8.80 -8.22
C VAL A 245 -7.32 8.75 -8.57
N VAL A 246 -7.74 9.26 -9.73
CA VAL A 246 -9.15 9.22 -10.18
C VAL A 246 -9.69 7.79 -10.31
N ARG A 247 -8.83 6.80 -10.59
CA ARG A 247 -9.19 5.38 -10.72
C ARG A 247 -9.07 4.59 -9.40
N THR A 248 -8.54 5.20 -8.35
CA THR A 248 -8.21 4.50 -7.10
C THR A 248 -9.47 4.26 -6.27
N ASP A 249 -9.70 2.98 -5.91
CA ASP A 249 -10.74 2.55 -4.97
C ASP A 249 -12.11 3.25 -5.11
N ARG A 250 -12.54 3.48 -6.36
CA ARG A 250 -13.74 4.26 -6.70
C ARG A 250 -15.05 3.75 -6.09
N THR A 251 -15.07 2.51 -5.59
CA THR A 251 -16.23 1.94 -4.89
C THR A 251 -16.35 2.43 -3.46
N LEU A 252 -15.30 2.99 -2.86
CA LEU A 252 -15.31 3.54 -1.50
C LEU A 252 -15.83 4.97 -1.51
N VAL A 253 -16.77 5.29 -0.61
CA VAL A 253 -17.31 6.65 -0.43
C VAL A 253 -16.20 7.65 -0.09
N PHE A 254 -15.13 7.19 0.58
CA PHE A 254 -13.97 8.02 0.94
C PHE A 254 -13.40 8.82 -0.25
N TYR A 255 -13.33 8.21 -1.44
CA TYR A 255 -12.79 8.84 -2.64
C TYR A 255 -13.83 9.57 -3.48
N GLU A 256 -15.08 9.75 -3.01
CA GLU A 256 -15.99 10.74 -3.61
C GLU A 256 -15.52 12.18 -3.36
N SER A 257 -14.79 12.39 -2.25
CA SER A 257 -14.25 13.69 -1.90
C SER A 257 -13.00 14.02 -2.71
N GLU A 258 -13.04 15.11 -3.47
CA GLU A 258 -11.87 15.67 -4.18
C GLU A 258 -10.73 15.99 -3.21
N ALA A 259 -11.04 16.44 -1.98
CA ALA A 259 -10.03 16.70 -0.97
C ALA A 259 -9.27 15.42 -0.58
N ASN A 260 -9.96 14.28 -0.43
CA ASN A 260 -9.31 13.00 -0.13
C ASN A 260 -8.50 12.46 -1.32
N GLN A 261 -8.95 12.70 -2.55
CA GLN A 261 -8.17 12.41 -3.75
C GLN A 261 -6.90 13.27 -3.82
N ALA A 262 -7.00 14.56 -3.51
CA ALA A 262 -5.87 15.47 -3.45
C ALA A 262 -4.85 15.04 -2.38
N ARG A 263 -5.30 14.60 -1.20
CA ARG A 263 -4.42 14.03 -0.16
C ARG A 263 -3.59 12.85 -0.70
N LEU A 264 -4.24 11.91 -1.41
CA LEU A 264 -3.54 10.78 -2.03
C LEU A 264 -2.55 11.24 -3.10
N TRP A 265 -2.95 12.17 -3.97
CA TRP A 265 -2.09 12.73 -5.00
C TRP A 265 -0.85 13.40 -4.41
N GLU A 266 -1.02 14.24 -3.40
CA GLU A 266 0.09 14.96 -2.75
C GLU A 266 1.08 14.01 -2.10
N VAL A 267 0.62 13.04 -1.31
CA VAL A 267 1.52 12.06 -0.65
C VAL A 267 2.30 11.24 -1.68
N LEU A 268 1.65 10.80 -2.76
CA LEU A 268 2.32 10.08 -3.85
C LEU A 268 3.35 10.96 -4.57
N ALA A 269 3.02 12.23 -4.81
CA ALA A 269 3.89 13.16 -5.51
C ALA A 269 5.09 13.60 -4.64
N VAL A 270 4.91 13.79 -3.34
CA VAL A 270 6.02 14.04 -2.41
C VAL A 270 6.91 12.82 -2.31
N TYR A 271 6.34 11.60 -2.23
CA TYR A 271 7.15 10.39 -2.21
C TYR A 271 7.96 10.20 -3.51
N SER A 272 7.36 10.44 -4.67
CA SER A 272 8.05 10.31 -5.96
C SER A 272 9.17 11.34 -6.12
N TRP A 273 9.12 12.45 -5.40
CA TRP A 273 10.23 13.40 -5.29
C TRP A 273 11.35 12.87 -4.37
N VAL A 274 10.98 12.39 -3.18
CA VAL A 274 11.94 11.88 -2.19
C VAL A 274 12.73 10.68 -2.73
N ASP A 275 12.07 9.75 -3.42
CA ASP A 275 12.70 8.61 -4.08
C ASP A 275 12.66 8.74 -5.60
N TYR A 276 13.16 9.87 -6.13
CA TYR A 276 13.19 10.18 -7.58
C TYR A 276 13.86 9.09 -8.45
N LYS A 277 14.69 8.22 -7.85
CA LYS A 277 15.31 7.08 -8.56
C LYS A 277 14.29 6.04 -9.00
N ILE A 278 13.26 5.81 -8.18
CA ILE A 278 12.07 5.04 -8.57
C ILE A 278 11.05 5.97 -9.23
N GLY A 279 10.85 7.15 -8.65
CA GLY A 279 9.82 8.09 -9.03
C GLY A 279 8.44 7.53 -8.73
N TYR A 280 7.47 7.83 -9.60
CA TYR A 280 6.14 7.22 -9.56
C TYR A 280 6.03 6.10 -10.59
N VAL A 281 5.47 4.96 -10.16
CA VAL A 281 5.14 3.81 -11.00
C VAL A 281 3.69 3.42 -10.73
N GLN A 282 2.93 3.17 -11.80
CA GLN A 282 1.54 2.74 -11.71
C GLN A 282 1.40 1.55 -10.74
N GLY A 283 0.42 1.62 -9.84
CA GLY A 283 0.20 0.66 -8.76
C GLY A 283 0.74 1.15 -7.41
N MET A 284 1.56 2.19 -7.36
CA MET A 284 1.97 2.82 -6.09
C MET A 284 0.78 3.45 -5.34
N ASN A 285 -0.21 3.96 -6.08
CA ASN A 285 -1.48 4.46 -5.55
C ASN A 285 -2.27 3.39 -4.79
N ASP A 286 -2.23 2.12 -5.24
CA ASP A 286 -2.90 1.00 -4.59
C ASP A 286 -2.30 0.68 -3.22
N ILE A 287 -0.99 0.92 -3.06
CA ILE A 287 -0.30 0.77 -1.78
C ILE A 287 -0.58 1.96 -0.87
N CYS A 288 -0.60 3.17 -1.40
CA CYS A 288 -0.78 4.39 -0.60
C CYS A 288 -2.22 4.62 -0.14
N SER A 289 -3.22 4.18 -0.90
CA SER A 289 -4.65 4.40 -0.61
C SER A 289 -5.04 4.04 0.84
N PRO A 290 -4.72 2.83 1.34
CA PRO A 290 -4.99 2.48 2.74
C PRO A 290 -4.40 3.43 3.78
N MET A 291 -3.23 4.01 3.53
CA MET A 291 -2.58 4.93 4.48
C MET A 291 -3.37 6.24 4.57
N ILE A 292 -3.85 6.76 3.43
CA ILE A 292 -4.65 7.98 3.37
C ILE A 292 -6.02 7.79 4.03
N ILE A 293 -6.62 6.60 3.87
CA ILE A 293 -7.90 6.24 4.49
C ILE A 293 -7.75 6.08 6.01
N LEU A 294 -6.67 5.47 6.47
CA LEU A 294 -6.48 5.14 7.89
C LEU A 294 -5.93 6.30 8.72
N LEU A 295 -5.10 7.17 8.14
CA LEU A 295 -4.38 8.22 8.86
C LEU A 295 -4.94 9.59 8.46
N GLU A 296 -5.38 10.35 9.46
CA GLU A 296 -5.98 11.68 9.26
C GLU A 296 -4.95 12.73 8.85
N ASP A 297 -3.73 12.64 9.38
CA ASP A 297 -2.63 13.57 9.08
C ASP A 297 -1.79 13.03 7.90
N ASP A 298 -1.59 13.88 6.88
CA ASP A 298 -0.89 13.49 5.65
C ASP A 298 0.58 13.15 5.89
N ALA A 299 1.24 13.75 6.88
CA ALA A 299 2.61 13.40 7.20
C ALA A 299 2.68 12.00 7.81
N ASP A 300 1.76 11.67 8.72
CA ASP A 300 1.72 10.34 9.33
C ASP A 300 1.42 9.27 8.25
N ALA A 301 0.50 9.58 7.32
CA ALA A 301 0.22 8.76 6.14
C ALA A 301 1.46 8.59 5.26
N PHE A 302 2.17 9.69 4.97
CA PHE A 302 3.40 9.69 4.19
C PHE A 302 4.49 8.80 4.81
N TRP A 303 4.74 8.90 6.11
CA TRP A 303 5.79 8.09 6.75
C TRP A 303 5.41 6.61 6.84
N CYS A 304 4.14 6.29 7.07
CA CYS A 304 3.64 4.92 6.97
C CYS A 304 3.81 4.37 5.54
N TYR A 305 3.50 5.20 4.53
CA TYR A 305 3.66 4.85 3.13
C TYR A 305 5.14 4.66 2.75
N GLU A 306 6.03 5.57 3.14
CA GLU A 306 7.48 5.48 2.92
C GLU A 306 8.03 4.18 3.50
N HIS A 307 7.66 3.85 4.74
CA HIS A 307 8.09 2.63 5.41
C HIS A 307 7.54 1.35 4.76
N ALA A 308 6.30 1.39 4.25
CA ALA A 308 5.75 0.31 3.45
C ALA A 308 6.54 0.16 2.13
N MET A 309 6.87 1.28 1.49
CA MET A 309 7.67 1.29 0.28
C MET A 309 9.10 0.80 0.53
N ARG A 310 9.73 1.00 1.70
CA ARG A 310 11.04 0.36 1.99
C ARG A 310 11.04 -1.16 1.86
N ARG A 311 9.87 -1.81 2.01
CA ARG A 311 9.69 -3.25 1.78
C ARG A 311 9.40 -3.59 0.32
N LEU A 312 8.71 -2.71 -0.40
CA LEU A 312 8.18 -2.96 -1.75
C LEU A 312 8.95 -2.25 -2.87
N ARG A 313 9.88 -1.35 -2.52
CA ARG A 313 10.59 -0.46 -3.44
C ARG A 313 11.22 -1.20 -4.60
N GLU A 314 11.86 -2.33 -4.33
CA GLU A 314 12.50 -3.12 -5.37
C GLU A 314 11.50 -3.72 -6.37
N ASN A 315 10.22 -3.92 -6.00
CA ASN A 315 9.18 -4.37 -6.93
C ASN A 315 8.94 -3.37 -8.07
N PHE A 316 9.10 -2.08 -7.78
CA PHE A 316 8.85 -0.98 -8.72
C PHE A 316 10.10 -0.58 -9.51
N ARG A 317 11.24 -1.23 -9.24
CA ARG A 317 12.48 -0.95 -9.97
C ARG A 317 12.36 -1.46 -11.40
N THR A 318 12.48 -0.54 -12.34
CA THR A 318 12.57 -0.85 -13.78
C THR A 318 13.98 -0.56 -14.26
N ASN A 319 14.65 -1.57 -14.80
CA ASN A 319 15.91 -1.39 -15.51
C ASN A 319 15.80 -1.99 -16.92
N ALA A 320 16.76 -1.71 -17.80
CA ALA A 320 16.71 -2.12 -19.21
C ALA A 320 16.80 -3.64 -19.43
N SER A 321 17.15 -4.43 -18.41
CA SER A 321 17.49 -5.85 -18.51
C SER A 321 16.75 -6.77 -17.51
N SER A 322 16.02 -6.24 -16.53
CA SER A 322 15.26 -7.01 -15.54
C SER A 322 14.16 -6.17 -14.87
N MET A 323 13.02 -6.81 -14.58
CA MET A 323 11.93 -6.22 -13.80
C MET A 323 12.14 -6.42 -12.29
N GLY A 324 11.66 -5.50 -11.47
CA GLY A 324 11.83 -5.52 -10.01
C GLY A 324 11.34 -6.79 -9.30
N VAL A 325 10.19 -7.30 -9.71
CA VAL A 325 9.61 -8.55 -9.18
C VAL A 325 10.17 -9.83 -9.83
N GLN A 326 11.07 -9.74 -10.82
CA GLN A 326 11.60 -10.92 -11.51
C GLN A 326 12.22 -11.92 -10.53
N SER A 327 13.03 -11.44 -9.60
CA SER A 327 13.64 -12.30 -8.57
C SER A 327 12.63 -13.06 -7.71
N GLN A 328 11.44 -12.50 -7.49
CA GLN A 328 10.36 -13.16 -6.76
C GLN A 328 9.64 -14.21 -7.63
N LEU A 329 9.52 -13.96 -8.93
CA LEU A 329 8.99 -14.94 -9.89
C LEU A 329 9.97 -16.10 -10.11
N ASP A 330 11.27 -15.84 -10.14
CA ASP A 330 12.30 -16.88 -10.19
C ASP A 330 12.22 -17.74 -8.92
N THR A 331 12.11 -17.10 -7.75
CA THR A 331 11.91 -17.79 -6.46
C THR A 331 10.60 -18.60 -6.47
N LEU A 332 9.52 -18.08 -7.05
CA LEU A 332 8.27 -18.82 -7.22
C LEU A 332 8.47 -20.06 -8.07
N SER A 333 9.17 -19.94 -9.20
CA SER A 333 9.50 -21.04 -10.10
C SER A 333 10.27 -22.13 -9.37
N GLU A 334 11.31 -21.78 -8.61
CA GLU A 334 12.07 -22.72 -7.77
C GLU A 334 11.19 -23.42 -6.72
N ILE A 335 10.30 -22.67 -6.06
CA ILE A 335 9.37 -23.24 -5.08
C ILE A 335 8.44 -24.25 -5.75
N MET A 336 7.87 -23.90 -6.89
CA MET A 336 6.92 -24.74 -7.61
C MET A 336 7.57 -26.01 -8.17
N LYS A 337 8.81 -25.92 -8.69
CA LYS A 337 9.61 -27.10 -9.09
C LYS A 337 9.75 -28.13 -7.97
N VAL A 338 9.89 -27.67 -6.73
CA VAL A 338 10.05 -28.53 -5.55
C VAL A 338 8.71 -29.01 -4.98
N VAL A 339 7.73 -28.12 -4.88
CA VAL A 339 6.46 -28.40 -4.19
C VAL A 339 5.46 -29.15 -5.08
N ASP A 340 5.41 -28.82 -6.36
CA ASP A 340 4.46 -29.38 -7.32
C ASP A 340 5.07 -29.43 -8.74
N PRO A 341 6.07 -30.30 -8.97
CA PRO A 341 6.80 -30.38 -10.23
C PRO A 341 5.89 -30.67 -11.43
N LYS A 342 4.79 -31.42 -11.21
CA LYS A 342 3.82 -31.73 -12.26
C LYS A 342 3.10 -30.46 -12.74
N LEU A 343 2.65 -29.62 -11.81
CA LEU A 343 2.02 -28.35 -12.18
C LEU A 343 3.03 -27.39 -12.81
N HIS A 344 4.25 -27.33 -12.30
CA HIS A 344 5.31 -26.52 -12.90
C HIS A 344 5.57 -26.91 -14.36
N GLN A 345 5.79 -28.20 -14.63
CA GLN A 345 6.03 -28.69 -15.99
C GLN A 345 4.86 -28.37 -16.91
N HIS A 346 3.62 -28.58 -16.46
CA HIS A 346 2.44 -28.23 -17.25
C HIS A 346 2.38 -26.74 -17.59
N LEU A 347 2.73 -25.85 -16.64
CA LEU A 347 2.78 -24.42 -16.92
C LEU A 347 3.93 -24.06 -17.87
N GLU A 348 5.07 -24.72 -17.76
CA GLU A 348 6.21 -24.55 -18.67
C GLU A 348 5.85 -24.96 -20.11
N ASP A 349 5.15 -26.09 -20.27
CA ASP A 349 4.64 -26.57 -21.57
C ASP A 349 3.61 -25.61 -22.21
N LEU A 350 3.04 -24.70 -21.41
CA LEU A 350 2.11 -23.64 -21.83
C LEU A 350 2.79 -22.25 -21.98
N ASP A 351 4.12 -22.20 -22.02
CA ASP A 351 4.93 -20.96 -22.03
C ASP A 351 4.72 -20.07 -20.79
N GLY A 352 4.20 -20.63 -19.69
CA GLY A 352 3.93 -19.97 -18.42
C GLY A 352 4.95 -20.25 -17.31
N GLY A 353 6.10 -20.86 -17.63
CA GLY A 353 7.12 -21.29 -16.66
C GLY A 353 7.85 -20.16 -15.91
N GLU A 354 7.77 -18.94 -16.44
CA GLU A 354 8.31 -17.71 -15.81
C GLU A 354 7.29 -17.01 -14.89
N TYR A 355 6.04 -17.51 -14.82
CA TYR A 355 5.01 -17.01 -13.91
C TYR A 355 4.64 -15.52 -14.07
N LEU A 356 4.84 -14.93 -15.25
CA LEU A 356 4.55 -13.51 -15.51
C LEU A 356 3.10 -13.10 -15.18
N PHE A 357 2.15 -14.04 -15.24
CA PHE A 357 0.75 -13.79 -14.81
C PHE A 357 0.60 -13.45 -13.32
N ALA A 358 1.60 -13.73 -12.48
CA ALA A 358 1.61 -13.37 -11.07
C ALA A 358 2.24 -11.99 -10.80
N PHE A 359 2.74 -11.31 -11.83
CA PHE A 359 3.43 -10.03 -11.72
C PHE A 359 2.63 -9.00 -10.91
N ARG A 360 1.38 -8.75 -11.32
CA ARG A 360 0.47 -7.81 -10.65
C ARG A 360 0.24 -8.16 -9.19
N MET A 361 0.09 -9.45 -8.89
CA MET A 361 -0.16 -9.94 -7.53
C MET A 361 0.99 -9.59 -6.59
N LEU A 362 2.24 -9.74 -7.05
CA LEU A 362 3.42 -9.44 -6.25
C LEU A 362 3.73 -7.94 -6.21
N MET A 363 3.56 -7.24 -7.33
CA MET A 363 3.90 -5.83 -7.44
C MET A 363 3.14 -4.97 -6.42
N VAL A 364 1.83 -5.17 -6.29
CA VAL A 364 0.96 -4.39 -5.39
C VAL A 364 0.39 -5.19 -4.21
N LEU A 365 1.14 -6.21 -3.75
CA LEU A 365 0.76 -7.11 -2.64
C LEU A 365 -0.71 -7.54 -2.66
N PHE A 366 -1.15 -8.07 -3.79
CA PHE A 366 -2.48 -8.64 -4.00
C PHE A 366 -3.63 -7.65 -3.80
N ARG A 367 -3.38 -6.33 -3.75
CA ARG A 367 -4.45 -5.33 -3.60
C ARG A 367 -5.53 -5.50 -4.66
N ARG A 368 -5.17 -5.86 -5.89
CA ARG A 368 -6.12 -6.09 -6.99
C ARG A 368 -6.87 -7.42 -6.91
N GLU A 369 -6.44 -8.35 -6.05
CA GLU A 369 -6.99 -9.72 -5.95
C GLU A 369 -8.02 -9.88 -4.83
N PHE A 370 -8.06 -8.94 -3.89
CA PHE A 370 -8.89 -8.98 -2.69
C PHE A 370 -9.79 -7.75 -2.57
N SER A 371 -10.88 -7.86 -1.80
CA SER A 371 -11.63 -6.68 -1.34
C SER A 371 -10.71 -5.74 -0.53
N PHE A 372 -11.10 -4.48 -0.37
CA PHE A 372 -10.32 -3.51 0.41
C PHE A 372 -10.01 -4.04 1.82
N LEU A 373 -11.05 -4.46 2.55
CA LEU A 373 -10.93 -5.03 3.89
C LEU A 373 -10.12 -6.33 3.95
N ASP A 374 -10.28 -7.23 2.99
CA ASP A 374 -9.48 -8.46 2.94
C ASP A 374 -8.01 -8.18 2.64
N SER A 375 -7.72 -7.13 1.85
CA SER A 375 -6.36 -6.65 1.58
C SER A 375 -5.72 -6.13 2.86
N LEU A 376 -6.41 -5.27 3.63
CA LEU A 376 -5.91 -4.77 4.91
C LEU A 376 -5.61 -5.93 5.86
N TYR A 377 -6.55 -6.86 6.01
CA TYR A 377 -6.35 -8.05 6.85
C TYR A 377 -5.15 -8.89 6.40
N LEU A 378 -5.01 -9.11 5.09
CA LEU A 378 -3.89 -9.88 4.55
C LEU A 378 -2.56 -9.22 4.90
N TRP A 379 -2.43 -7.91 4.67
CA TRP A 379 -1.21 -7.16 4.94
C TRP A 379 -0.86 -7.16 6.43
N GLU A 380 -1.83 -6.93 7.31
CA GLU A 380 -1.64 -6.97 8.76
C GLU A 380 -1.06 -8.29 9.23
N VAL A 381 -1.63 -9.39 8.74
CA VAL A 381 -1.17 -10.71 9.12
C VAL A 381 0.19 -11.02 8.51
N MET A 382 0.44 -10.62 7.26
CA MET A 382 1.75 -10.78 6.62
C MET A 382 2.83 -10.00 7.35
N TRP A 383 2.63 -8.71 7.60
CA TRP A 383 3.58 -7.88 8.36
C TRP A 383 3.78 -8.40 9.78
N ALA A 384 2.74 -8.91 10.45
CA ALA A 384 2.91 -9.55 11.75
C ALA A 384 3.66 -10.88 11.70
N MET A 385 3.57 -11.63 10.58
CA MET A 385 4.33 -12.88 10.38
C MET A 385 5.78 -12.62 10.01
N GLU A 386 6.06 -11.54 9.29
CA GLU A 386 7.37 -11.09 8.80
C GLU A 386 7.98 -9.98 9.68
N TYR A 387 7.43 -9.77 10.88
CA TYR A 387 7.88 -8.70 11.76
C TYR A 387 9.34 -8.91 12.19
N ASN A 388 10.13 -7.85 12.08
CA ASN A 388 11.52 -7.79 12.50
C ASN A 388 11.67 -6.68 13.56
N PRO A 389 12.09 -6.98 14.80
CA PRO A 389 12.20 -6.00 15.87
C PRO A 389 13.20 -4.86 15.56
N ASN A 390 14.17 -5.10 14.67
CA ASN A 390 15.17 -4.10 14.31
C ASN A 390 14.70 -3.17 13.17
N MET A 391 13.47 -3.31 12.68
CA MET A 391 12.99 -2.51 11.53
C MET A 391 13.01 -1.01 11.81
N PHE A 392 12.60 -0.58 13.01
CA PHE A 392 12.58 0.83 13.38
C PHE A 392 13.99 1.42 13.33
N GLN A 393 14.95 0.75 13.95
CA GLN A 393 16.35 1.19 13.97
C GLN A 393 16.95 1.24 12.56
N ARG A 394 16.64 0.24 11.72
CA ARG A 394 17.06 0.23 10.30
C ARG A 394 16.45 1.35 9.48
N TYR A 395 15.29 1.86 9.87
CA TYR A 395 14.63 2.95 9.16
C TYR A 395 15.13 4.32 9.61
N GLU A 396 15.37 4.49 10.91
CA GLU A 396 15.84 5.75 11.48
C GLU A 396 17.35 5.99 11.35
N LYS A 397 18.17 4.94 11.28
CA LYS A 397 19.64 5.06 11.17
C LYS A 397 20.10 4.76 9.74
N SER A 398 21.04 5.55 9.24
CA SER A 398 21.70 5.36 7.93
C SER A 398 22.81 4.28 7.94
N GLU A 399 22.98 3.56 9.04
CA GLU A 399 24.02 2.53 9.20
C GLU A 399 23.37 1.14 9.23
N GLU A 400 23.96 0.19 8.49
CA GLU A 400 23.56 -1.21 8.58
C GLU A 400 23.79 -1.71 10.01
N PRO A 401 22.78 -2.31 10.67
CA PRO A 401 23.01 -2.91 11.97
C PRO A 401 24.05 -4.03 11.79
N THR A 402 25.09 -4.01 12.62
CA THR A 402 26.00 -5.15 12.73
C THR A 402 25.19 -6.39 13.05
N ALA A 403 25.52 -7.51 12.40
CA ALA A 403 24.82 -8.78 12.61
C ALA A 403 25.05 -9.27 14.04
N GLU A 404 24.23 -8.79 14.98
CA GLU A 404 24.22 -9.31 16.35
C GLU A 404 23.77 -10.78 16.31
N LYS A 405 24.51 -11.65 17.00
CA LYS A 405 24.17 -13.06 17.12
C LYS A 405 22.79 -13.18 17.78
N VAL A 406 21.81 -13.61 17.01
CA VAL A 406 20.43 -13.80 17.48
C VAL A 406 20.39 -14.91 18.53
N ASN A 407 20.11 -14.57 19.79
CA ASN A 407 19.84 -15.54 20.85
C ASN A 407 18.37 -16.04 20.79
N ASN A 408 18.10 -17.22 21.37
CA ASN A 408 16.78 -17.85 21.43
C ASN A 408 15.70 -16.99 22.13
N GLU A 409 16.07 -16.10 23.04
CA GLU A 409 15.12 -15.17 23.66
C GLU A 409 14.68 -14.07 22.69
N ASN A 410 15.61 -13.55 21.87
CA ASN A 410 15.33 -12.53 20.84
C ASN A 410 14.44 -13.08 19.72
N LEU A 411 14.52 -14.38 19.41
CA LEU A 411 13.64 -15.05 18.44
C LEU A 411 12.15 -14.91 18.76
N LYS A 412 11.77 -14.70 20.02
CA LYS A 412 10.36 -14.52 20.40
C LYS A 412 9.78 -13.19 19.90
N GLN A 413 10.62 -12.18 19.72
CA GLN A 413 10.26 -10.85 19.23
C GLN A 413 10.01 -10.81 17.72
N TYR A 414 10.57 -11.77 16.98
CA TYR A 414 10.30 -11.91 15.55
C TYR A 414 8.90 -12.47 15.26
N GLY A 415 8.36 -12.06 14.12
CA GLY A 415 7.16 -12.63 13.53
C GLY A 415 7.29 -14.14 13.34
N LYS A 416 6.16 -14.87 13.31
CA LYS A 416 6.17 -16.34 13.31
C LYS A 416 6.83 -16.94 12.07
N PHE A 417 6.68 -16.31 10.91
CA PHE A 417 7.29 -16.75 9.67
C PHE A 417 8.78 -16.40 9.67
N GLU A 418 9.11 -15.16 10.00
CA GLU A 418 10.49 -14.66 10.06
C GLU A 418 11.36 -15.49 11.02
N ARG A 419 10.83 -15.76 12.22
CA ARG A 419 11.48 -16.61 13.22
C ARG A 419 11.87 -17.99 12.70
N LYS A 420 11.04 -18.58 11.85
CA LYS A 420 11.34 -19.89 11.27
C LYS A 420 12.45 -19.80 10.24
N ASN A 421 12.46 -18.76 9.40
CA ASN A 421 13.50 -18.56 8.41
C ASN A 421 14.86 -18.27 9.06
N VAL A 422 14.88 -17.41 10.09
CA VAL A 422 16.08 -17.15 10.90
C VAL A 422 16.56 -18.42 11.60
N GLY A 423 15.65 -19.20 12.19
CA GLY A 423 15.99 -20.45 12.89
C GLY A 423 16.53 -21.56 12.00
N THR A 424 16.25 -21.55 10.69
CA THR A 424 16.79 -22.53 9.72
C THR A 424 18.09 -22.07 9.06
N GLY A 425 18.72 -20.97 9.51
CA GLY A 425 19.94 -20.43 8.91
C GLY A 425 19.73 -19.77 7.54
N SER A 426 18.47 -19.55 7.14
CA SER A 426 18.09 -18.99 5.83
C SER A 426 18.19 -17.45 5.82
N ALA A 427 19.17 -16.89 6.54
CA ALA A 427 19.32 -15.44 6.75
C ALA A 427 19.60 -14.67 5.43
N GLU A 428 20.13 -15.36 4.42
CA GLU A 428 20.43 -14.78 3.10
C GLU A 428 19.20 -14.70 2.18
N ASP A 429 18.14 -15.47 2.44
CA ASP A 429 16.96 -15.58 1.59
C ASP A 429 15.83 -14.61 2.00
N ARG A 430 16.16 -13.32 2.10
CA ARG A 430 15.16 -12.22 2.08
C ARG A 430 14.28 -12.24 0.81
N LYS A 431 14.61 -13.09 -0.16
CA LYS A 431 13.88 -13.39 -1.39
C LYS A 431 12.61 -14.24 -1.19
N SER A 432 12.51 -14.96 -0.06
CA SER A 432 11.38 -15.85 0.26
C SER A 432 10.26 -15.13 1.04
N ALA A 433 9.74 -14.03 0.48
CA ALA A 433 8.62 -13.30 1.08
C ALA A 433 7.35 -14.18 1.12
N LEU A 434 6.53 -14.01 2.14
CA LEU A 434 5.26 -14.71 2.30
C LEU A 434 4.32 -14.46 1.10
N ALA A 435 4.49 -13.33 0.41
CA ALA A 435 3.83 -13.00 -0.85
C ALA A 435 4.07 -14.06 -1.93
N VAL A 436 5.31 -14.54 -2.11
CA VAL A 436 5.66 -15.57 -3.11
C VAL A 436 4.93 -16.88 -2.80
N TYR A 437 4.94 -17.29 -1.52
CA TYR A 437 4.18 -18.46 -1.07
C TYR A 437 2.67 -18.30 -1.20
N LEU A 438 2.16 -17.06 -1.18
CA LEU A 438 0.74 -16.80 -1.42
C LEU A 438 0.36 -17.07 -2.87
N VAL A 439 1.20 -16.67 -3.84
CA VAL A 439 1.01 -17.04 -5.26
C VAL A 439 1.06 -18.56 -5.43
N ALA A 440 2.07 -19.23 -4.86
CA ALA A 440 2.17 -20.68 -4.91
C ALA A 440 0.93 -21.37 -4.28
N GLY A 441 0.40 -20.80 -3.20
CA GLY A 441 -0.83 -21.26 -2.56
C GLY A 441 -2.07 -21.11 -3.45
N PHE A 442 -2.16 -20.03 -4.23
CA PHE A 442 -3.21 -19.82 -5.23
C PHE A 442 -3.13 -20.86 -6.34
N LEU A 443 -1.94 -21.09 -6.88
CA LEU A 443 -1.69 -22.12 -7.88
C LEU A 443 -2.08 -23.52 -7.37
N GLU A 444 -1.65 -23.89 -6.16
CA GLU A 444 -2.05 -25.16 -5.56
C GLU A 444 -3.57 -25.27 -5.31
N THR A 445 -4.28 -24.15 -5.14
CA THR A 445 -5.73 -24.14 -4.95
C THR A 445 -6.46 -24.42 -6.25
N LYS A 446 -5.93 -23.93 -7.37
CA LYS A 446 -6.47 -24.17 -8.71
C LYS A 446 -5.80 -25.33 -9.45
N ASN A 447 -4.85 -26.03 -8.84
CA ASN A 447 -4.05 -27.11 -9.46
C ASN A 447 -4.86 -28.03 -10.37
N LYS A 448 -5.97 -28.62 -9.88
CA LYS A 448 -6.79 -29.53 -10.70
C LYS A 448 -7.36 -28.85 -11.94
N LYS A 449 -7.91 -27.64 -11.78
CA LYS A 449 -8.49 -26.85 -12.88
C LYS A 449 -7.40 -26.46 -13.89
N LEU A 450 -6.24 -26.02 -13.41
CA LEU A 450 -5.10 -25.67 -14.27
C LEU A 450 -4.60 -26.87 -15.09
N LEU A 451 -4.44 -28.05 -14.46
CA LEU A 451 -3.98 -29.26 -15.16
C LEU A 451 -5.00 -29.82 -16.17
N GLN A 452 -6.30 -29.64 -15.92
CA GLN A 452 -7.36 -30.21 -16.75
C GLN A 452 -7.77 -29.26 -17.88
N ASP A 453 -8.00 -28.00 -17.53
CA ASP A 453 -8.71 -27.05 -18.37
C ASP A 453 -7.76 -26.10 -19.11
N ALA A 454 -6.58 -25.78 -18.54
CA ALA A 454 -5.65 -24.86 -19.21
C ALA A 454 -4.95 -25.55 -20.39
N LYS A 455 -5.13 -24.97 -21.59
CA LYS A 455 -4.50 -25.38 -22.85
C LYS A 455 -3.57 -24.32 -23.42
N GLY A 456 -3.60 -23.10 -22.87
CA GLY A 456 -2.67 -22.02 -23.16
C GLY A 456 -2.50 -21.08 -21.96
N LEU A 457 -1.60 -20.11 -22.10
CA LEU A 457 -1.34 -19.10 -21.07
C LEU A 457 -2.58 -18.24 -20.76
N ASP A 458 -3.40 -17.94 -21.77
CA ASP A 458 -4.64 -17.18 -21.59
C ASP A 458 -5.63 -17.90 -20.66
N ASP A 459 -5.74 -19.23 -20.76
CA ASP A 459 -6.58 -20.02 -19.86
C ASP A 459 -6.05 -19.98 -18.43
N VAL A 460 -4.72 -20.00 -18.25
CA VAL A 460 -4.09 -19.86 -16.93
C VAL A 460 -4.46 -18.50 -16.33
N VAL A 461 -4.33 -17.42 -17.09
CA VAL A 461 -4.70 -16.07 -16.66
C VAL A 461 -6.17 -16.00 -16.31
N GLN A 462 -7.06 -16.55 -17.14
CA GLN A 462 -8.50 -16.57 -16.88
C GLN A 462 -8.84 -17.36 -15.60
N ILE A 463 -8.29 -18.58 -15.44
CA ILE A 463 -8.52 -19.44 -14.28
C ILE A 463 -8.03 -18.76 -12.98
N MET A 464 -6.91 -18.05 -13.05
CA MET A 464 -6.37 -17.29 -11.93
C MET A 464 -7.23 -16.05 -11.66
N GLY A 465 -7.68 -15.37 -12.72
CA GLY A 465 -8.56 -14.20 -12.67
C GLY A 465 -9.91 -14.49 -12.03
N ASP A 466 -10.49 -15.68 -12.22
CA ASP A 466 -11.73 -16.14 -11.56
C ASP A 466 -11.67 -16.06 -10.02
N MET A 467 -10.47 -16.05 -9.43
CA MET A 467 -10.28 -15.91 -7.98
C MET A 467 -10.41 -14.48 -7.50
N THR A 468 -10.12 -13.49 -8.35
CA THR A 468 -10.12 -12.07 -8.03
C THR A 468 -11.41 -11.66 -7.33
N GLY A 469 -11.29 -11.04 -6.15
CA GLY A 469 -12.43 -10.58 -5.36
C GLY A 469 -13.22 -11.68 -4.63
N ASN A 470 -12.90 -12.95 -4.86
CA ASN A 470 -13.63 -14.10 -4.31
C ASN A 470 -12.80 -14.94 -3.32
N VAL A 471 -11.54 -14.57 -3.05
CA VAL A 471 -10.66 -15.32 -2.15
C VAL A 471 -10.81 -14.89 -0.70
N ASP A 472 -10.90 -15.87 0.19
CA ASP A 472 -10.75 -15.68 1.63
C ASP A 472 -9.26 -15.55 1.99
N ALA A 473 -8.84 -14.36 2.42
CA ALA A 473 -7.44 -14.05 2.73
C ALA A 473 -6.84 -14.97 3.81
N LYS A 474 -7.64 -15.40 4.80
CA LYS A 474 -7.17 -16.33 5.84
C LYS A 474 -6.92 -17.73 5.29
N LYS A 475 -7.81 -18.23 4.41
CA LYS A 475 -7.61 -19.51 3.73
C LYS A 475 -6.41 -19.47 2.80
N ALA A 476 -6.26 -18.40 2.03
CA ALA A 476 -5.11 -18.14 1.18
C ALA A 476 -3.79 -18.23 1.96
N LEU A 477 -3.70 -17.50 3.07
CA LEU A 477 -2.51 -17.48 3.91
C LEU A 477 -2.21 -18.86 4.54
N ASN A 478 -3.23 -19.57 5.00
CA ASN A 478 -3.04 -20.92 5.52
C ASN A 478 -2.51 -21.89 4.46
N LYS A 479 -2.92 -21.71 3.20
CA LYS A 479 -2.42 -22.49 2.07
C LYS A 479 -0.96 -22.12 1.76
N ALA A 480 -0.62 -20.83 1.74
CA ALA A 480 0.76 -20.34 1.60
C ALA A 480 1.70 -20.95 2.65
N LEU A 481 1.28 -20.96 3.92
CA LEU A 481 2.06 -21.57 5.01
C LEU A 481 2.20 -23.09 4.88
N LYS A 482 1.26 -23.78 4.23
CA LYS A 482 1.39 -25.22 3.92
C LYS A 482 2.43 -25.44 2.82
N VAL A 483 2.41 -24.62 1.76
CA VAL A 483 3.42 -24.63 0.69
C VAL A 483 4.81 -24.39 1.28
N HIS A 484 4.99 -23.35 2.11
CA HIS A 484 6.26 -23.06 2.79
C HIS A 484 6.78 -24.27 3.57
N LYS A 485 5.92 -24.92 4.37
CA LYS A 485 6.31 -26.13 5.10
C LYS A 485 6.73 -27.28 4.19
N LYS A 486 6.03 -27.49 3.06
CA LYS A 486 6.39 -28.52 2.08
C LYS A 486 7.77 -28.23 1.48
N TYR A 487 7.99 -26.98 1.06
CA TYR A 487 9.26 -26.53 0.47
C TYR A 487 10.44 -26.70 1.44
N ILE A 488 10.31 -26.21 2.68
CA ILE A 488 11.35 -26.36 3.70
C ILE A 488 11.64 -27.84 4.01
N LYS A 489 10.60 -28.68 4.12
CA LYS A 489 10.79 -30.12 4.33
C LYS A 489 11.52 -30.79 3.17
N ALA A 490 11.19 -30.41 1.93
CA ALA A 490 11.84 -30.95 0.75
C ALA A 490 13.31 -30.52 0.67
N LYS A 491 13.63 -29.24 0.93
CA LYS A 491 15.02 -28.75 0.99
C LYS A 491 15.84 -29.43 2.10
N GLY A 492 15.26 -29.61 3.28
CA GLY A 492 15.93 -30.27 4.41
C GLY A 492 16.15 -31.78 4.23
N ASN A 493 15.48 -32.43 3.27
CA ASN A 493 15.74 -33.82 2.90
C ASN A 493 16.80 -33.95 1.77
N SER A 494 17.21 -32.84 1.17
CA SER A 494 18.21 -32.78 0.08
C SER A 494 19.61 -32.36 0.57
N GLN A 495 19.76 -32.10 1.87
CA GLN A 495 21.03 -31.94 2.59
C GLN A 495 21.28 -33.21 3.42
#